data_AF-A0AAV1YU03-F1
#
_entry.id   AF-A0AAV1YU03-F1
#
_cell.length_a   1.000
_cell.length_b   1.000
_cell.length_c   1.000
_cell.angle_alpha   90.00
_cell.angle_beta   90.00
_cell.angle_gamma   90.00
#
_symmetry.space_group_name_H-M   'P 1'
#
loop_
_entity.id
_entity.type
_entity.pdbx_description
1 polymer ?
#
loop_
_entity_poly.entity_id
_entity_poly.type
_entity_poly.pdbx_seq_one_letter_code
_entity_poly.pdbx_strand_id
1 'polypeptide(L)'
;MVGITVTLFIIMRIFTVDRVIQMNMEIALMIAHLFLLFPYELSKDNPDLCQLASIALHFFFTACFMFLFLETLHVYSMVAFVVPRNGLLNRFQNMLVGWGVSVLILIVTVCFFLEDYASSYHCWTQMDKPIVYLVMGPVVCICILDFIMLEAAGNANYKPLKIIDHRQLLSCKIHQRSNLILMPLILSSYIVGMLSDHN
;
A
#
# COMPACT_ATOMS: atom_id res chain seq x y z
N MET A 1 0.13 13.92 -9.94
CA MET A 1 1.56 13.56 -9.74
C MET A 1 1.82 12.07 -9.97
N VAL A 2 1.07 11.14 -9.36
CA VAL A 2 1.25 9.68 -9.48
C VAL A 2 1.21 9.14 -10.93
N GLY A 3 0.30 9.64 -11.78
CA GLY A 3 0.26 9.22 -13.19
C GLY A 3 1.50 9.62 -14.01
N ILE A 4 2.15 10.73 -13.66
CA ILE A 4 3.34 11.24 -14.37
C ILE A 4 4.57 10.41 -13.99
N THR A 5 4.71 10.03 -12.72
CA THR A 5 5.82 9.18 -12.24
C THR A 5 5.75 7.78 -12.85
N VAL A 6 4.58 7.15 -12.87
CA VAL A 6 4.37 5.85 -13.55
C VAL A 6 4.72 5.93 -15.03
N THR A 7 4.26 6.97 -15.72
CA THR A 7 4.53 7.17 -17.15
C THR A 7 6.03 7.33 -17.41
N LEU A 8 6.73 8.12 -16.60
CA LEU A 8 8.18 8.29 -16.70
C LEU A 8 8.95 7.00 -16.44
N PHE A 9 8.56 6.18 -15.45
CA PHE A 9 9.24 4.92 -15.18
C PHE A 9 9.08 3.91 -16.32
N ILE A 10 7.89 3.84 -16.92
CA ILE A 10 7.63 2.99 -18.08
C ILE A 10 8.46 3.46 -19.29
N ILE A 11 8.49 4.77 -19.56
CA ILE A 11 9.24 5.36 -20.68
C ILE A 11 10.75 5.18 -20.51
N MET A 12 11.29 5.40 -19.31
CA MET A 12 12.73 5.30 -19.05
C MET A 12 13.23 3.86 -18.86
N ARG A 13 12.33 2.86 -18.80
CA ARG A 13 12.64 1.42 -18.69
C ARG A 13 13.55 1.08 -17.49
N ILE A 14 13.41 1.80 -16.38
CA ILE A 14 14.23 1.60 -15.17
C ILE A 14 13.49 0.62 -14.23
N PHE A 15 13.78 -0.68 -14.35
CA PHE A 15 13.16 -1.75 -13.55
C PHE A 15 14.06 -2.27 -12.42
N THR A 16 14.56 -1.36 -11.58
CA THR A 16 15.26 -1.73 -10.34
C THR A 16 14.26 -2.21 -9.27
N VAL A 17 14.71 -2.92 -8.24
CA VAL A 17 13.82 -3.55 -7.24
C VAL A 17 12.97 -2.50 -6.50
N ASP A 18 13.61 -1.43 -6.05
CA ASP A 18 12.99 -0.26 -5.41
C ASP A 18 11.92 0.38 -6.31
N ARG A 19 12.23 0.63 -7.59
CA ARG A 19 11.31 1.26 -8.54
C ARG A 19 10.12 0.38 -8.89
N VAL A 20 10.32 -0.94 -8.97
CA VAL A 20 9.22 -1.88 -9.21
C VAL A 20 8.25 -1.87 -8.03
N ILE A 21 8.75 -1.88 -6.79
CA ILE A 21 7.89 -1.80 -5.59
C ILE A 21 7.11 -0.48 -5.60
N GLN A 22 7.81 0.65 -5.78
CA GLN A 22 7.20 1.97 -5.83
C GLN A 22 6.13 2.08 -6.94
N MET A 23 6.41 1.56 -8.12
CA MET A 23 5.46 1.56 -9.25
C MET A 23 4.20 0.73 -8.93
N ASN A 24 4.34 -0.44 -8.32
CA ASN A 24 3.18 -1.25 -7.95
C ASN A 24 2.32 -0.56 -6.87
N MET A 25 2.96 0.06 -5.87
CA MET A 25 2.27 0.88 -4.87
C MET A 25 1.50 2.03 -5.51
N GLU A 26 2.13 2.78 -6.42
CA GLU A 26 1.53 3.91 -7.13
C GLU A 26 0.35 3.47 -8.02
N ILE A 27 0.48 2.35 -8.73
CA ILE A 27 -0.60 1.77 -9.54
C ILE A 27 -1.79 1.35 -8.66
N ALA A 28 -1.53 0.64 -7.56
CA ALA A 28 -2.58 0.23 -6.63
C ALA A 28 -3.32 1.45 -6.06
N LEU A 29 -2.59 2.47 -5.65
CA LEU A 29 -3.15 3.72 -5.13
C LEU A 29 -3.97 4.45 -6.19
N MET A 30 -3.50 4.51 -7.44
CA MET A 30 -4.24 5.15 -8.53
C MET A 30 -5.57 4.43 -8.79
N ILE A 31 -5.56 3.10 -8.84
CA ILE A 31 -6.78 2.32 -9.05
C ILE A 31 -7.74 2.51 -7.85
N ALA A 32 -7.25 2.52 -6.62
CA ALA A 32 -8.07 2.78 -5.44
C ALA A 32 -8.79 4.14 -5.52
N HIS A 33 -8.10 5.20 -5.96
CA HIS A 33 -8.73 6.51 -6.14
C HIS A 33 -9.75 6.53 -7.28
N LEU A 34 -9.55 5.74 -8.35
CA LEU A 34 -10.54 5.60 -9.42
C LEU A 34 -11.84 4.94 -8.91
N PHE A 35 -11.73 3.92 -8.06
CA PHE A 35 -12.90 3.30 -7.42
C PHE A 35 -13.56 4.22 -6.39
N LEU A 36 -12.79 5.06 -5.69
CA LEU A 36 -13.32 6.04 -4.74
C LEU A 36 -14.12 7.15 -5.45
N LEU A 37 -13.71 7.52 -6.67
CA LEU A 37 -14.43 8.47 -7.52
C LEU A 37 -15.56 7.80 -8.33
N PHE A 38 -15.83 6.51 -8.12
CA PHE A 38 -16.83 5.80 -8.89
C PHE A 38 -18.23 6.34 -8.58
N PRO A 39 -18.97 6.85 -9.58
CA PRO A 39 -20.25 7.51 -9.35
C PRO A 39 -21.33 6.51 -8.91
N TYR A 40 -22.00 6.82 -7.81
CA TYR A 40 -23.11 6.03 -7.27
C TYR A 40 -24.27 5.86 -8.27
N GLU A 41 -24.55 6.88 -9.09
CA GLU A 41 -25.64 6.85 -10.09
C GLU A 41 -25.50 5.70 -11.10
N LEU A 42 -24.28 5.24 -11.39
CA LEU A 42 -24.06 4.07 -12.27
C LEU A 42 -24.32 2.73 -11.59
N SER A 43 -24.37 2.70 -10.25
CA SER A 43 -24.53 1.48 -9.45
C SER A 43 -25.89 1.35 -8.79
N LYS A 44 -26.71 2.42 -8.84
CA LYS A 44 -28.05 2.47 -8.24
C LYS A 44 -28.95 1.32 -8.67
N ASP A 45 -28.83 0.89 -9.93
CA ASP A 45 -29.64 -0.19 -10.49
C ASP A 45 -28.97 -1.57 -10.39
N ASN A 46 -27.73 -1.65 -9.90
CA ASN A 46 -26.92 -2.88 -9.85
C ASN A 46 -26.15 -2.98 -8.51
N PRO A 47 -26.76 -3.53 -7.44
CA PRO A 47 -26.11 -3.64 -6.13
C PRO A 47 -24.81 -4.47 -6.16
N ASP A 48 -24.69 -5.43 -7.08
CA ASP A 48 -23.50 -6.26 -7.25
C ASP A 48 -22.27 -5.44 -7.70
N LEU A 49 -22.46 -4.40 -8.53
CA LEU A 49 -21.37 -3.51 -8.97
C LEU A 49 -20.87 -2.66 -7.80
N CYS A 50 -21.80 -2.24 -6.94
CA CYS A 50 -21.55 -1.46 -5.75
C CYS A 50 -20.71 -2.26 -4.74
N GLN A 51 -21.08 -3.51 -4.50
CA GLN A 51 -20.35 -4.44 -3.65
C GLN A 51 -18.95 -4.75 -4.21
N LEU A 52 -18.84 -4.98 -5.53
CA LEU A 52 -17.56 -5.22 -6.18
C LEU A 52 -16.61 -4.03 -6.04
N ALA A 53 -17.11 -2.80 -6.15
CA ALA A 53 -16.31 -1.58 -5.98
C ALA A 53 -15.74 -1.48 -4.55
N SER A 54 -16.54 -1.76 -3.52
CA SER A 54 -16.08 -1.77 -2.12
C SER A 54 -15.00 -2.85 -1.88
N ILE A 55 -15.22 -4.07 -2.39
CA ILE A 55 -14.24 -5.17 -2.29
C ILE A 55 -12.94 -4.79 -3.01
N ALA A 56 -13.03 -4.22 -4.21
CA ALA A 56 -11.87 -3.77 -4.97
C ALA A 56 -11.11 -2.66 -4.24
N LEU A 57 -11.82 -1.69 -3.66
CA LEU A 57 -11.22 -0.59 -2.89
C LEU A 57 -10.44 -1.13 -1.69
N HIS A 58 -11.01 -2.07 -0.92
CA HIS A 58 -10.32 -2.72 0.19
C HIS A 58 -9.04 -3.43 -0.27
N PHE A 59 -9.11 -4.18 -1.38
CA PHE A 59 -7.96 -4.87 -1.95
C PHE A 59 -6.84 -3.91 -2.37
N PHE A 60 -7.16 -2.86 -3.14
CA PHE A 60 -6.15 -1.94 -3.66
C PHE A 60 -5.48 -1.10 -2.57
N PHE A 61 -6.23 -0.68 -1.54
CA PHE A 61 -5.63 -0.02 -0.38
C PHE A 61 -4.72 -0.97 0.40
N THR A 62 -5.18 -2.20 0.66
CA THR A 62 -4.34 -3.23 1.32
C THR A 62 -3.07 -3.49 0.52
N ALA A 63 -3.16 -3.61 -0.80
CA ALA A 63 -2.00 -3.73 -1.69
C ALA A 63 -1.07 -2.53 -1.60
N CYS A 64 -1.60 -1.32 -1.56
CA CYS A 64 -0.80 -0.11 -1.38
C CYS A 64 -0.01 -0.15 -0.07
N PHE A 65 -0.64 -0.46 1.06
CA PHE A 65 0.04 -0.58 2.35
C PHE A 65 1.05 -1.74 2.39
N MET A 66 0.75 -2.87 1.76
CA MET A 66 1.70 -3.99 1.66
C MET A 66 2.94 -3.63 0.82
N PHE A 67 2.77 -2.92 -0.30
CA PHE A 67 3.92 -2.47 -1.08
C PHE A 67 4.71 -1.36 -0.39
N LEU A 68 4.04 -0.47 0.34
CA LEU A 68 4.69 0.51 1.20
C LEU A 68 5.55 -0.17 2.27
N PHE A 69 5.02 -1.20 2.93
CA PHE A 69 5.76 -2.01 3.90
C PHE A 69 6.96 -2.72 3.26
N LEU A 70 6.81 -3.29 2.06
CA LEU A 70 7.91 -3.92 1.33
C LEU A 70 8.99 -2.90 0.92
N GLU A 71 8.61 -1.67 0.57
CA GLU A 71 9.54 -0.58 0.29
C GLU A 71 10.34 -0.23 1.55
N THR A 72 9.66 -0.06 2.68
CA THR A 72 10.29 0.20 3.98
C THR A 72 11.19 -0.95 4.40
N LEU A 73 10.78 -2.21 4.21
CA LEU A 73 11.61 -3.39 4.48
C LEU A 73 12.86 -3.41 3.60
N HIS A 74 12.73 -3.07 2.31
CA HIS A 74 13.87 -2.95 1.40
C HIS A 74 14.84 -1.86 1.87
N VAL A 75 14.33 -0.66 2.17
CA VAL A 75 15.12 0.48 2.66
C VAL A 75 15.77 0.15 4.00
N TYR A 76 15.03 -0.42 4.95
CA TYR A 76 15.55 -0.86 6.24
C TYR A 76 16.65 -1.90 6.05
N SER A 77 16.48 -2.89 5.18
CA SER A 77 17.50 -3.91 4.92
C SER A 77 18.80 -3.31 4.37
N MET A 78 18.69 -2.26 3.54
CA MET A 78 19.83 -1.53 2.99
C MET A 78 20.51 -0.63 4.02
N VAL A 79 19.75 0.00 4.93
CA VAL A 79 20.27 0.89 5.99
C VAL A 79 20.80 0.11 7.20
N ALA A 80 20.16 -1.00 7.56
CA ALA A 80 20.64 -1.94 8.57
C ALA A 80 21.79 -2.82 8.06
N PHE A 81 22.13 -2.70 6.76
CA PHE A 81 23.24 -3.39 6.11
C PHE A 81 23.21 -4.91 6.30
N VAL A 82 22.03 -5.51 6.43
CA VAL A 82 21.88 -6.96 6.66
C VAL A 82 21.90 -7.75 5.35
N VAL A 83 21.85 -7.10 4.19
CA VAL A 83 21.75 -7.77 2.88
C VAL A 83 22.59 -7.05 1.79
N PRO A 84 23.14 -7.77 0.79
CA PRO A 84 23.78 -7.19 -0.40
C PRO A 84 22.85 -6.29 -1.24
N ARG A 85 23.46 -5.62 -2.24
CA ARG A 85 22.96 -4.50 -3.09
C ARG A 85 21.51 -4.56 -3.60
N ASN A 86 20.88 -5.74 -3.66
CA ASN A 86 19.52 -5.92 -4.19
C ASN A 86 18.43 -6.02 -3.11
N GLY A 87 18.77 -5.83 -1.83
CA GLY A 87 17.85 -6.01 -0.71
C GLY A 87 17.49 -7.48 -0.45
N LEU A 88 16.57 -7.73 0.48
CA LEU A 88 16.22 -9.08 0.95
C LEU A 88 15.55 -9.96 -0.12
N LEU A 89 14.74 -9.35 -0.99
CA LEU A 89 13.90 -10.04 -1.96
C LEU A 89 14.17 -9.50 -3.36
N ASN A 90 14.14 -10.38 -4.36
CA ASN A 90 14.20 -9.99 -5.77
C ASN A 90 12.91 -9.28 -6.21
N ARG A 91 12.95 -8.54 -7.33
CA ARG A 91 11.77 -7.81 -7.87
C ARG A 91 10.51 -8.68 -8.01
N PHE A 92 10.65 -9.92 -8.48
CA PHE A 92 9.54 -10.85 -8.66
C PHE A 92 8.99 -11.34 -7.32
N GLN A 93 9.86 -11.54 -6.32
CA GLN A 93 9.44 -11.97 -4.98
C GLN A 93 8.69 -10.84 -4.28
N ASN A 94 9.16 -9.60 -4.34
CA ASN A 94 8.43 -8.46 -3.77
C ASN A 94 7.05 -8.29 -4.43
N MET A 95 6.98 -8.41 -5.77
CA MET A 95 5.70 -8.35 -6.49
C MET A 95 4.75 -9.46 -6.05
N LEU A 96 5.23 -10.71 -5.96
CA LEU A 96 4.42 -11.86 -5.58
C LEU A 96 3.96 -11.77 -4.12
N VAL A 97 4.82 -11.31 -3.21
CA VAL A 97 4.47 -11.11 -1.79
C VAL A 97 3.45 -9.98 -1.64
N GLY A 98 3.69 -8.82 -2.26
CA GLY A 98 2.80 -7.66 -2.12
C GLY A 98 1.39 -7.95 -2.63
N TRP A 99 1.26 -8.46 -3.86
CA TRP A 99 -0.05 -8.83 -4.40
C TRP A 99 -0.64 -10.07 -3.73
N GLY A 100 0.16 -11.10 -3.50
CA GLY A 100 -0.31 -12.37 -2.95
C GLY A 100 -0.83 -12.26 -1.51
N VAL A 101 -0.12 -11.53 -0.65
CA VAL A 101 -0.59 -11.28 0.73
C VAL A 101 -1.86 -10.44 0.72
N SER A 102 -1.96 -9.45 -0.18
CA SER A 102 -3.17 -8.62 -0.30
C SER A 102 -4.38 -9.42 -0.78
N VAL A 103 -4.20 -10.33 -1.73
CA VAL A 103 -5.24 -11.27 -2.18
C VAL A 103 -5.63 -12.21 -1.03
N LEU A 104 -4.68 -12.71 -0.25
CA LEU A 104 -4.96 -13.58 0.88
C LEU A 104 -5.80 -12.86 1.94
N ILE A 105 -5.41 -11.63 2.31
CA ILE A 105 -6.20 -10.80 3.24
C ILE A 105 -7.61 -10.58 2.70
N LEU A 106 -7.74 -10.27 1.40
CA LEU A 106 -9.03 -10.09 0.76
C LEU A 106 -9.90 -11.35 0.83
N ILE A 107 -9.35 -12.51 0.45
CA ILE A 107 -10.09 -13.78 0.44
C ILE A 107 -10.58 -14.12 1.84
N VAL A 108 -9.70 -14.01 2.85
CA VAL A 108 -10.08 -14.26 4.25
C VAL A 108 -11.22 -13.33 4.65
N THR A 109 -11.06 -12.04 4.42
CA THR A 109 -12.06 -11.03 4.76
C THR A 109 -13.41 -11.30 4.07
N VAL A 110 -13.40 -11.58 2.76
CA VAL A 110 -14.61 -11.88 1.98
C VAL A 110 -15.25 -13.19 2.45
N CYS A 111 -14.47 -14.24 2.73
CA CYS A 111 -14.99 -15.52 3.21
C CYS A 111 -15.74 -15.39 4.55
N PHE A 112 -15.29 -14.51 5.44
CA PHE A 112 -15.94 -14.33 6.74
C PHE A 112 -17.07 -13.29 6.72
N PHE A 113 -17.04 -12.33 5.80
CA PHE A 113 -17.91 -11.14 5.86
C PHE A 113 -18.49 -10.69 4.52
N LEU A 114 -18.68 -11.59 3.56
CA LEU A 114 -19.23 -11.26 2.24
C LEU A 114 -20.56 -10.49 2.30
N GLU A 115 -21.46 -10.92 3.18
CA GLU A 115 -22.79 -10.30 3.35
C GLU A 115 -22.71 -8.88 3.93
N ASP A 116 -21.67 -8.61 4.69
CA ASP A 116 -21.44 -7.31 5.30
C ASP A 116 -20.82 -6.28 4.32
N TYR A 117 -20.28 -6.72 3.18
CA TYR A 117 -19.83 -5.82 2.09
C TYR A 117 -20.98 -5.21 1.29
N ALA A 118 -22.18 -5.80 1.32
CA ALA A 118 -23.34 -5.26 0.62
C ALA A 118 -23.88 -4.03 1.38
N SER A 119 -24.01 -2.90 0.68
CA SER A 119 -24.51 -1.62 1.21
C SER A 119 -25.70 -1.14 0.40
N SER A 120 -26.71 -0.60 1.10
CA SER A 120 -27.97 -0.16 0.48
C SER A 120 -27.97 1.30 0.04
N TYR A 121 -26.95 2.09 0.42
CA TYR A 121 -26.95 3.55 0.23
C TYR A 121 -25.74 4.08 -0.56
N HIS A 122 -24.55 3.47 -0.41
CA HIS A 122 -23.32 3.86 -1.12
C HIS A 122 -22.44 2.66 -1.48
N CYS A 123 -21.56 2.80 -2.47
CA CYS A 123 -20.70 1.72 -3.00
C CYS A 123 -19.33 1.60 -2.35
N TRP A 124 -19.04 2.46 -1.38
CA TRP A 124 -17.88 2.31 -0.52
C TRP A 124 -18.25 1.60 0.78
N THR A 125 -17.22 1.15 1.49
CA THR A 125 -17.34 0.38 2.73
C THR A 125 -17.99 1.23 3.82
N GLN A 126 -19.16 0.82 4.31
CA GLN A 126 -19.87 1.54 5.37
C GLN A 126 -19.19 1.34 6.73
N MET A 127 -18.95 2.43 7.46
CA MET A 127 -18.27 2.43 8.77
C MET A 127 -19.13 1.87 9.93
N ASP A 128 -20.44 1.70 9.71
CA ASP A 128 -21.40 1.34 10.75
C ASP A 128 -21.44 -0.16 11.08
N LYS A 129 -20.78 -1.00 10.27
CA LYS A 129 -20.76 -2.44 10.48
C LYS A 129 -19.52 -2.86 11.30
N PRO A 130 -19.66 -3.81 12.25
CA PRO A 130 -18.54 -4.32 13.06
C PRO A 130 -17.42 -4.95 12.21
N ILE A 131 -17.73 -5.34 10.96
CA ILE A 131 -16.75 -5.77 9.95
C ILE A 131 -15.59 -4.78 9.81
N VAL A 132 -15.84 -3.47 9.91
CA VAL A 132 -14.82 -2.43 9.68
C VAL A 132 -13.64 -2.58 10.64
N TYR A 133 -13.90 -2.92 11.91
CA TYR A 133 -12.83 -3.11 12.89
C TYR A 133 -11.97 -4.33 12.57
N LEU A 134 -12.57 -5.43 12.11
CA LEU A 134 -11.81 -6.63 11.76
C LEU A 134 -11.02 -6.45 10.46
N VAL A 135 -11.58 -5.70 9.52
CA VAL A 135 -11.03 -5.43 8.19
C VAL A 135 -9.94 -4.35 8.22
N MET A 136 -10.09 -3.34 9.09
CA MET A 136 -9.04 -2.38 9.38
C MET A 136 -7.89 -2.98 10.20
N GLY A 137 -8.14 -4.04 10.98
CA GLY A 137 -7.14 -4.69 11.83
C GLY A 137 -5.83 -5.01 11.09
N PRO A 138 -5.85 -5.81 9.99
CA PRO A 138 -4.65 -6.11 9.21
C PRO A 138 -3.92 -4.87 8.68
N VAL A 139 -4.68 -3.88 8.18
CA VAL A 139 -4.11 -2.63 7.63
C VAL A 139 -3.41 -1.82 8.72
N VAL A 140 -4.05 -1.67 9.88
CA VAL A 140 -3.48 -0.97 11.05
C VAL A 140 -2.24 -1.70 11.55
N CYS A 141 -2.26 -3.03 11.62
CA CYS A 141 -1.09 -3.82 11.98
C CYS A 141 0.09 -3.59 11.02
N ILE A 142 -0.16 -3.59 9.70
CA ILE A 142 0.86 -3.29 8.69
C ILE A 142 1.43 -1.87 8.89
N CYS A 143 0.56 -0.88 9.08
CA CYS A 143 0.96 0.51 9.33
C CYS A 143 1.83 0.66 10.58
N ILE A 144 1.49 -0.01 11.69
CA ILE A 144 2.28 0.04 12.92
C ILE A 144 3.67 -0.57 12.69
N LEU A 145 3.74 -1.73 12.04
CA LEU A 145 5.01 -2.38 11.72
C LEU A 145 5.87 -1.51 10.81
N ASP A 146 5.28 -0.89 9.79
CA ASP A 146 5.94 0.03 8.88
C ASP A 146 6.56 1.22 9.63
N PHE A 147 5.79 1.84 10.53
CA PHE A 147 6.25 2.95 11.35
C PHE A 147 7.43 2.56 12.26
N ILE A 148 7.33 1.42 12.94
CA ILE A 148 8.41 0.90 13.81
C ILE A 148 9.69 0.69 12.99
N MET A 149 9.57 0.15 11.78
CA MET A 149 10.71 -0.08 10.91
C MET A 149 11.34 1.22 10.37
N LEU A 150 10.53 2.23 10.05
CA LEU A 150 11.01 3.55 9.64
C LEU A 150 11.81 4.25 10.74
N GLU A 151 11.34 4.18 11.99
CA GLU A 151 12.04 4.71 13.16
C GLU A 151 13.34 3.93 13.43
N ALA A 152 13.28 2.60 13.36
CA ALA A 152 14.47 1.76 13.51
C ALA A 152 15.52 2.03 12.41
N ALA A 153 15.09 2.31 11.17
CA ALA A 153 15.97 2.74 10.09
C ALA A 153 16.57 4.14 10.33
N GLY A 154 15.82 5.05 10.96
CA GLY A 154 16.27 6.41 11.25
C GLY A 154 17.30 6.48 12.37
N ASN A 155 17.11 5.70 13.43
CA ASN A 155 18.00 5.66 14.60
C ASN A 155 19.20 4.69 14.43
N ALA A 156 19.28 4.02 13.28
CA ALA A 156 20.32 3.08 12.94
C ALA A 156 21.72 3.71 12.89
N ASN A 157 22.58 3.40 13.86
CA ASN A 157 24.02 3.71 13.86
C ASN A 157 24.87 2.50 13.46
N TYR A 158 24.53 1.85 12.34
CA TYR A 158 25.26 0.67 11.87
C TYR A 158 26.47 1.06 11.01
N LYS A 159 27.53 0.25 11.05
CA LYS A 159 28.68 0.40 10.16
C LYS A 159 28.32 -0.09 8.76
N PRO A 160 28.47 0.72 7.70
CA PRO A 160 28.11 0.32 6.36
C PRO A 160 28.98 -0.84 5.86
N LEU A 161 28.38 -1.80 5.14
CA LEU A 161 29.14 -2.79 4.40
C LEU A 161 29.96 -2.09 3.31
N LYS A 162 31.23 -2.48 3.16
CA LYS A 162 32.13 -1.99 2.08
C LYS A 162 31.58 -2.19 0.67
N ILE A 163 30.63 -3.11 0.49
CA ILE A 163 30.02 -3.47 -0.80
C ILE A 163 28.94 -2.47 -1.23
N ILE A 164 28.35 -1.71 -0.29
CA ILE A 164 27.27 -0.77 -0.59
C ILE A 164 27.84 0.62 -0.89
N ASP A 165 27.44 1.17 -2.03
CA ASP A 165 27.87 2.50 -2.48
C ASP A 165 27.20 3.62 -1.65
N HIS A 166 27.95 4.67 -1.33
CA HIS A 166 27.48 5.81 -0.53
C HIS A 166 26.26 6.49 -1.17
N ARG A 167 26.19 6.54 -2.51
CA ARG A 167 25.04 7.09 -3.23
C ARG A 167 23.77 6.26 -3.00
N GLN A 168 23.88 4.93 -2.94
CA GLN A 168 22.75 4.06 -2.66
C GLN A 168 22.24 4.24 -1.22
N LEU A 169 23.16 4.39 -0.26
CA LEU A 169 22.81 4.69 1.13
C LEU A 169 22.08 6.04 1.26
N LEU A 170 22.58 7.08 0.59
CA LEU A 170 21.89 8.39 0.56
C LEU A 170 20.49 8.27 -0.04
N SER A 171 20.34 7.54 -1.15
CA SER A 171 19.03 7.28 -1.76
C SER A 171 18.08 6.58 -0.79
N CYS A 172 18.55 5.57 -0.05
CA CYS A 172 17.75 4.86 0.94
C CYS A 172 17.31 5.78 2.10
N LYS A 173 18.22 6.64 2.60
CA LYS A 173 17.86 7.63 3.63
C LYS A 173 16.84 8.66 3.14
N ILE A 174 16.90 9.05 1.87
CA ILE A 174 15.90 9.93 1.26
C ILE A 174 14.54 9.20 1.17
N HIS A 175 14.52 7.94 0.70
CA HIS A 175 13.28 7.15 0.64
C HIS A 175 12.69 6.94 2.04
N GLN A 176 13.50 6.62 3.05
CA GLN A 176 13.05 6.52 4.44
C GLN A 176 12.35 7.80 4.92
N ARG A 177 12.96 8.98 4.71
CA ARG A 177 12.35 10.27 5.08
C ARG A 177 11.09 10.58 4.28
N SER A 178 11.06 10.20 3.00
CA SER A 178 9.88 10.33 2.15
C SER A 178 8.73 9.46 2.66
N ASN A 179 9.01 8.22 3.03
CA ASN A 179 8.00 7.27 3.52
C ASN A 179 7.41 7.68 4.87
N LEU A 180 8.20 8.33 5.73
CA LEU A 180 7.70 8.93 6.98
C LEU A 180 6.58 9.95 6.75
N ILE A 181 6.58 10.64 5.60
CA ILE A 181 5.55 11.61 5.20
C ILE A 181 4.44 10.91 4.39
N LEU A 182 4.82 9.97 3.53
CA LEU A 182 3.89 9.30 2.63
C LEU A 182 2.92 8.38 3.39
N MET A 183 3.40 7.65 4.40
CA MET A 183 2.58 6.75 5.21
C MET A 183 1.37 7.44 5.85
N PRO A 184 1.52 8.53 6.64
CA PRO A 184 0.36 9.22 7.23
C PRO A 184 -0.53 9.86 6.16
N LEU A 185 0.03 10.29 5.02
CA LEU A 185 -0.77 10.83 3.92
C LEU A 185 -1.68 9.76 3.30
N ILE A 186 -1.16 8.58 2.99
CA ILE A 186 -1.95 7.47 2.44
C ILE A 186 -3.00 7.01 3.46
N LEU A 187 -2.63 6.90 4.74
CA LEU A 187 -3.56 6.55 5.80
C LEU A 187 -4.67 7.59 5.96
N SER A 188 -4.33 8.89 5.90
CA SER A 188 -5.33 9.96 5.95
C SER A 188 -6.26 9.93 4.73
N SER A 189 -5.76 9.66 3.53
CA SER A 189 -6.59 9.52 2.32
C SER A 189 -7.55 8.33 2.44
N TYR A 190 -7.07 7.20 2.96
CA TYR A 190 -7.90 6.04 3.25
C TYR A 190 -9.01 6.38 4.26
N ILE A 191 -8.66 7.01 5.39
CA ILE A 191 -9.62 7.39 6.43
C ILE A 191 -10.63 8.42 5.91
N VAL A 192 -10.17 9.47 5.22
CA VAL A 192 -11.05 10.51 4.63
C VAL A 192 -11.99 9.89 3.60
N GLY A 193 -11.50 8.97 2.77
CA GLY A 193 -12.34 8.22 1.84
C GLY A 193 -13.45 7.43 2.53
N MET A 194 -13.16 6.87 3.70
CA MET A 194 -14.13 6.13 4.51
C MET A 194 -15.07 7.05 5.31
N LEU A 195 -14.65 8.27 5.64
CA LEU A 195 -15.40 9.25 6.44
C LEU A 195 -16.21 10.26 5.62
N SER A 196 -16.06 10.29 4.30
CA SER A 196 -16.72 11.26 3.41
C SER A 196 -18.27 11.18 3.42
N ASP A 197 -18.85 10.30 4.24
CA ASP A 197 -20.28 10.02 4.34
C ASP A 197 -21.00 10.70 5.51
N HIS A 198 -20.31 11.49 6.33
CA HIS A 198 -20.91 12.13 7.51
C HIS A 198 -21.44 13.57 7.30
N ASN A 199 -21.59 14.06 6.06
CA ASN A 199 -22.17 15.38 5.78
C ASN A 199 -23.04 15.41 4.52
#